data_AF-A0A497EYX1-F1
#
_entry.id   AF-A0A497EYX1-F1
#
_cell.length_a   1.000
_cell.length_b   1.000
_cell.length_c   1.000
_cell.angle_alpha   90.00
_cell.angle_beta   90.00
_cell.angle_gamma   90.00
#
_symmetry.space_group_name_H-M   'P 1'
#
loop_
_entity.id
_entity.type
_entity.pdbx_description
1 polymer ?
#
loop_
_entity_poly.entity_id
_entity_poly.type
_entity_poly.pdbx_seq_one_letter_code
_entity_poly.pdbx_strand_id
1 'polypeptide(L)'
;MEVEGLRFYSFPTPEKLASMSIEDLRKCKLSLNKARYVKALSQEVLKGLSLYKLETLSTRELYDVLTSLKGIGKWTAELALLIAFKRWESLPSDDLGIRKAFAKIIFNKPIASAQEVATYAERWGMYKGPIAYYLLIYYEKFLRHQ
;
A
#
# COMPACT_ATOMS: atom_id res chain seq x y z
N MET A 1 1.17 12.57 22.95
CA MET A 1 -0.01 12.92 23.77
C MET A 1 -0.17 11.89 24.87
N GLU A 2 -0.62 12.30 26.05
CA GLU A 2 -0.93 11.37 27.14
C GLU A 2 -2.45 11.31 27.29
N VAL A 3 -3.03 10.11 27.21
CA VAL A 3 -4.46 9.87 27.35
C VAL A 3 -4.61 8.70 28.30
N GLU A 4 -5.33 8.90 29.40
CA GLU A 4 -5.56 7.86 30.43
C GLU A 4 -4.25 7.21 30.94
N GLY A 5 -3.18 7.99 31.08
CA GLY A 5 -1.87 7.49 31.53
C GLY A 5 -1.06 6.72 30.48
N LEU A 6 -1.58 6.59 29.25
CA LEU A 6 -0.87 6.01 28.11
C LEU A 6 -0.21 7.10 27.27
N ARG A 7 1.07 6.90 26.95
CA ARG A 7 1.84 7.80 26.08
C ARG A 7 1.74 7.37 24.63
N PHE A 8 1.23 8.27 23.80
CA PHE A 8 1.11 8.11 22.35
C PHE A 8 2.07 9.04 21.60
N TYR A 9 2.57 8.57 20.48
CA TYR A 9 3.46 9.28 19.58
C TYR A 9 2.76 9.47 18.23
N SER A 10 2.81 10.68 17.68
CA SER A 10 2.35 10.92 16.31
C SER A 10 3.31 10.28 15.30
N PHE A 11 2.83 10.08 14.07
CA PHE A 11 3.71 9.67 12.99
C PHE A 11 4.79 10.75 12.74
N PRO A 12 6.07 10.39 12.48
CA PRO A 12 7.13 11.35 12.23
C PRO A 12 6.88 12.19 10.97
N THR A 13 7.23 13.48 11.01
CA THR A 13 7.13 14.36 9.83
C THR A 13 8.21 14.03 8.78
N PRO A 14 8.05 14.46 7.52
CA PRO A 14 9.09 14.31 6.50
C PRO A 14 10.43 14.91 6.91
N GLU A 15 10.46 16.07 7.59
CA GLU A 15 11.68 16.72 8.10
C GLU A 15 12.40 15.81 9.11
N LYS A 16 11.64 15.17 10.01
CA LYS A 16 12.21 14.26 10.99
C LYS A 16 12.77 13.01 10.32
N LEU A 17 12.04 12.41 9.39
CA LEU A 17 12.49 11.21 8.68
C LEU A 17 13.70 11.48 7.77
N ALA A 18 13.75 12.65 7.13
CA ALA A 18 14.86 13.06 6.28
C ALA A 18 16.16 13.32 7.07
N SER A 19 16.04 13.82 8.30
CA SER A 19 17.18 14.11 9.17
C SER A 19 17.74 12.88 9.92
N MET A 20 16.96 11.81 10.06
CA MET A 20 17.42 10.58 10.73
C MET A 20 18.54 9.87 9.96
N SER A 21 19.47 9.24 10.69
CA SER A 21 20.45 8.33 10.09
C SER A 21 19.77 7.04 9.57
N ILE A 22 20.43 6.34 8.65
CA ILE A 22 19.90 5.05 8.17
C ILE A 22 19.90 4.02 9.30
N GLU A 23 20.89 4.10 10.18
CA GLU A 23 21.07 3.27 11.36
C GLU A 23 19.90 3.45 12.34
N ASP A 24 19.47 4.69 12.60
CA ASP A 24 18.33 4.97 13.46
C ASP A 24 17.02 4.45 12.88
N LEU A 25 16.80 4.61 11.58
CA LEU A 25 15.63 4.03 10.91
C LEU A 25 15.62 2.49 10.97
N ARG A 26 16.79 1.86 10.92
CA ARG A 26 16.92 0.39 11.05
C ARG A 26 16.64 -0.11 12.46
N LYS A 27 16.86 0.70 13.51
CA LYS A 27 16.45 0.36 14.89
C LYS A 27 14.94 0.12 14.98
N CYS A 28 14.16 0.75 14.10
CA CYS A 28 12.71 0.52 13.93
C CYS A 28 12.36 -0.73 13.11
N LYS A 29 13.27 -1.71 12.98
CA LYS A 29 13.08 -2.98 12.24
C LYS A 29 12.88 -2.83 10.73
N LEU A 30 13.22 -1.67 10.17
CA LEU A 30 13.27 -1.50 8.72
C LEU A 30 14.48 -2.23 8.13
N SER A 31 14.29 -2.85 6.96
CA SER A 31 15.43 -3.32 6.16
C SER A 31 16.28 -2.14 5.67
N LEU A 32 17.50 -2.43 5.21
CA LEU A 32 18.40 -1.38 4.70
C LEU A 32 17.75 -0.58 3.56
N ASN A 33 17.13 -1.29 2.62
CA ASN A 33 16.47 -0.67 1.48
C ASN A 33 15.24 0.12 1.91
N LYS A 34 14.40 -0.40 2.81
CA LYS A 34 13.23 0.32 3.32
C LYS A 34 13.63 1.60 4.06
N ALA A 35 14.68 1.54 4.89
CA ALA A 35 15.21 2.74 5.57
C ALA A 35 15.66 3.80 4.56
N ARG A 36 16.40 3.39 3.51
CA ARG A 36 16.82 4.30 2.43
C ARG A 36 15.63 4.89 1.66
N TYR A 37 14.60 4.09 1.36
CA TYR A 37 13.43 4.54 0.61
C TYR A 37 12.58 5.53 1.41
N VAL A 38 12.34 5.25 2.70
CA VAL A 38 11.61 6.17 3.59
C VAL A 38 12.33 7.52 3.69
N LYS A 39 13.66 7.49 3.92
CA LYS A 39 14.46 8.72 3.96
C LYS A 39 14.44 9.47 2.63
N ALA A 40 14.64 8.77 1.51
CA ALA A 40 14.63 9.37 0.17
C ALA A 40 13.27 10.00 -0.17
N LEU A 41 12.16 9.29 0.08
CA LEU A 41 10.82 9.82 -0.13
C LEU A 41 10.58 11.08 0.70
N SER A 42 11.02 11.07 1.96
CA SER A 42 10.91 12.24 2.83
C SER A 42 11.70 13.42 2.28
N GLN A 43 12.89 13.19 1.72
CA GLN A 43 13.69 14.23 1.05
C GLN A 43 13.01 14.77 -0.21
N GLU A 44 12.35 13.94 -1.02
CA GLU A 44 11.61 14.41 -2.19
C GLU A 44 10.43 15.32 -1.80
N VAL A 45 9.75 15.02 -0.70
CA VAL A 45 8.73 15.93 -0.13
C VAL A 45 9.33 17.28 0.25
N LEU A 46 10.50 17.29 0.91
CA LEU A 46 11.18 18.54 1.27
C LEU A 46 11.70 19.32 0.05
N LYS A 47 11.98 18.64 -1.07
CA LYS A 47 12.38 19.28 -2.35
C LYS A 47 11.19 19.83 -3.14
N GLY A 48 9.95 19.64 -2.69
CA GLY A 48 8.77 20.22 -3.30
C GLY A 48 7.78 19.22 -3.90
N LEU A 49 7.94 17.92 -3.69
CA LEU A 49 6.88 16.96 -3.98
C LEU A 49 5.66 17.27 -3.10
N SER A 50 4.67 17.94 -3.69
CA SER A 50 3.46 18.37 -2.98
C SER A 50 2.45 17.25 -2.89
N LEU A 51 2.25 16.71 -1.68
CA LEU A 51 1.26 15.67 -1.41
C LEU A 51 -0.17 16.13 -1.73
N TYR A 52 -0.49 17.41 -1.53
CA TYR A 52 -1.79 17.98 -1.91
C TYR A 52 -2.04 17.96 -3.42
N LYS A 53 -1.01 18.29 -4.22
CA LYS A 53 -1.12 18.22 -5.69
C LYS A 53 -1.34 16.78 -6.16
N LEU A 54 -0.79 15.78 -5.47
CA LEU A 54 -0.98 14.37 -5.81
C LEU A 54 -2.47 13.97 -5.74
N GLU A 55 -3.25 14.53 -4.82
CA GLU A 55 -4.68 14.23 -4.69
C GLU A 55 -5.52 14.69 -5.90
N THR A 56 -5.05 15.74 -6.58
CA THR A 56 -5.74 16.30 -7.76
C THR A 56 -5.46 15.53 -9.06
N LEU A 57 -4.47 14.65 -9.07
CA LEU A 57 -4.11 13.86 -10.24
C LEU A 57 -5.14 12.75 -10.50
N SER A 58 -5.31 12.39 -11.77
CA SER A 58 -6.03 11.16 -12.12
C SER A 58 -5.32 9.93 -11.54
N THR A 59 -6.05 8.82 -11.40
CA THR A 59 -5.49 7.57 -10.87
C THR A 59 -4.27 7.10 -11.67
N ARG A 60 -4.28 7.31 -13.00
CA ARG A 60 -3.16 6.93 -13.87
C ARG A 60 -1.93 7.81 -13.64
N GLU A 61 -2.11 9.14 -13.65
CA GLU A 61 -1.00 10.07 -13.41
C GLU A 61 -0.41 9.89 -12.02
N LEU A 62 -1.26 9.68 -11.01
CA LEU A 62 -0.82 9.41 -9.64
C LEU A 62 -0.04 8.10 -9.55
N TYR A 63 -0.49 7.04 -10.23
CA TYR A 63 0.27 5.79 -10.33
C TYR A 63 1.66 6.01 -10.93
N ASP A 64 1.75 6.76 -12.02
CA ASP A 64 3.01 7.04 -12.73
C ASP A 64 3.97 7.85 -11.84
N VAL A 65 3.46 8.86 -11.12
CA VAL A 65 4.25 9.61 -10.13
C VAL A 65 4.72 8.70 -9.01
N LEU A 66 3.83 7.91 -8.39
CA LEU A 66 4.19 7.03 -7.29
C LEU A 66 5.26 6.01 -7.70
N THR A 67 5.12 5.39 -8.87
CA THR A 67 6.07 4.37 -9.35
C THR A 67 7.40 4.96 -9.84
N SER A 68 7.47 6.27 -10.12
CA SER A 68 8.74 6.96 -10.37
C SER A 68 9.60 7.11 -9.10
N LEU A 69 9.00 7.01 -7.91
CA LEU A 69 9.68 7.18 -6.63
C LEU A 69 10.45 5.92 -6.25
N LYS A 70 11.72 6.08 -5.87
CA LYS A 70 12.60 4.98 -5.52
C LYS A 70 12.03 4.13 -4.38
N GLY A 71 11.81 2.84 -4.65
CA GLY A 71 11.31 1.88 -3.68
C GLY A 71 9.79 1.70 -3.68
N ILE A 72 9.07 2.42 -4.53
CA ILE A 72 7.63 2.24 -4.75
C ILE A 72 7.45 1.49 -6.07
N GLY A 73 7.19 0.18 -5.98
CA GLY A 73 6.81 -0.64 -7.13
C GLY A 73 5.29 -0.67 -7.33
N LYS A 74 4.84 -1.34 -8.39
CA LYS A 74 3.42 -1.51 -8.76
C LYS A 74 2.53 -1.81 -7.55
N TRP A 75 2.83 -2.88 -6.80
CA TRP A 75 2.03 -3.31 -5.64
C TRP A 75 1.90 -2.20 -4.59
N THR A 76 2.99 -1.51 -4.26
CA THR A 76 2.97 -0.42 -3.27
C THR A 76 2.19 0.79 -3.78
N ALA A 77 2.32 1.12 -5.07
CA ALA A 77 1.58 2.21 -5.69
C ALA A 77 0.08 1.92 -5.70
N GLU A 78 -0.34 0.73 -6.15
CA GLU A 78 -1.75 0.30 -6.14
C GLU A 78 -2.33 0.28 -4.72
N LEU A 79 -1.56 -0.17 -3.73
CA LEU A 79 -1.98 -0.12 -2.34
C LEU A 79 -2.17 1.33 -1.86
N ALA A 80 -1.23 2.23 -2.16
CA ALA A 80 -1.32 3.65 -1.79
C ALA A 80 -2.52 4.33 -2.46
N LEU A 81 -2.75 4.07 -3.75
CA LEU A 81 -3.93 4.55 -4.48
C LEU A 81 -5.22 4.14 -3.75
N LEU A 82 -5.34 2.87 -3.37
CA LEU A 82 -6.52 2.34 -2.69
C LEU A 82 -6.72 2.95 -1.29
N ILE A 83 -5.70 2.95 -0.44
CA ILE A 83 -5.87 3.27 1.00
C ILE A 83 -5.60 4.74 1.34
N ALA A 84 -4.61 5.37 0.72
CA ALA A 84 -4.22 6.73 1.04
C ALA A 84 -5.00 7.74 0.20
N PHE A 85 -5.19 7.44 -1.10
CA PHE A 85 -5.84 8.36 -2.05
C PHE A 85 -7.29 7.99 -2.38
N LYS A 86 -7.83 6.92 -1.76
CA LYS A 86 -9.23 6.48 -1.91
C LYS A 86 -9.66 6.24 -3.36
N ARG A 87 -8.73 5.81 -4.22
CA ARG A 87 -9.00 5.33 -5.58
C ARG A 87 -9.48 3.88 -5.51
N TRP A 88 -10.75 3.69 -5.18
CA TRP A 88 -11.34 2.38 -4.88
C TRP A 88 -11.39 1.42 -6.08
N GLU A 89 -11.27 1.95 -7.30
CA GLU A 89 -11.05 1.19 -8.52
C GLU A 89 -9.64 0.57 -8.60
N SER A 90 -8.70 0.98 -7.75
CA SER A 90 -7.37 0.37 -7.67
C SER A 90 -7.41 -0.95 -6.90
N LEU A 91 -6.62 -1.91 -7.38
CA LEU A 91 -6.53 -3.26 -6.82
C LEU A 91 -5.08 -3.74 -6.92
N PRO A 92 -4.39 -4.00 -5.79
CA PRO A 92 -3.06 -4.61 -5.80
C PRO A 92 -3.16 -6.09 -6.16
N SER A 93 -3.40 -6.41 -7.43
CA SER A 93 -3.69 -7.79 -7.89
C SER A 93 -2.49 -8.74 -7.75
N ASP A 94 -1.29 -8.20 -7.61
CA ASP A 94 -0.07 -8.96 -7.29
C ASP A 94 0.04 -9.36 -5.81
N ASP A 95 -0.85 -8.87 -4.94
CA ASP A 95 -0.86 -9.22 -3.52
C ASP A 95 -1.10 -10.71 -3.31
N LEU A 96 -0.17 -11.38 -2.62
CA LEU A 96 -0.23 -12.82 -2.42
C LEU A 96 -1.46 -13.24 -1.60
N GLY A 97 -1.88 -12.42 -0.63
CA GLY A 97 -3.07 -12.67 0.19
C GLY A 97 -4.33 -12.58 -0.67
N ILE A 98 -4.47 -11.51 -1.46
CA ILE A 98 -5.60 -11.35 -2.39
C ILE A 98 -5.64 -12.50 -3.39
N ARG A 99 -4.49 -12.87 -3.97
CA ARG A 99 -4.39 -13.99 -4.91
C ARG A 99 -4.82 -15.31 -4.28
N LYS A 100 -4.45 -15.58 -3.02
CA LYS A 100 -4.90 -16.78 -2.29
C LYS A 100 -6.39 -16.73 -1.97
N ALA A 101 -6.92 -15.59 -1.57
CA ALA A 101 -8.33 -15.40 -1.29
C ALA A 101 -9.18 -15.68 -2.54
N PHE A 102 -8.83 -15.11 -3.69
CA PHE A 102 -9.48 -15.40 -4.97
C PHE A 102 -9.35 -16.87 -5.37
N ALA A 103 -8.17 -17.46 -5.20
CA ALA A 103 -7.94 -18.86 -5.53
C ALA A 103 -8.87 -19.80 -4.75
N LYS A 104 -9.03 -19.58 -3.44
CA LYS A 104 -9.89 -20.40 -2.58
C LYS A 104 -11.38 -20.09 -2.78
N ILE A 105 -11.78 -18.83 -2.83
CA ILE A 105 -13.19 -18.40 -2.78
C ILE A 105 -13.85 -18.45 -4.16
N ILE A 106 -13.12 -18.08 -5.21
CA ILE A 106 -13.70 -17.84 -6.55
C ILE A 106 -13.31 -18.95 -7.52
N PHE A 107 -12.04 -19.34 -7.54
CA PHE A 107 -11.50 -20.21 -8.59
C PHE A 107 -11.34 -21.68 -8.18
N ASN A 108 -11.53 -22.00 -6.90
CA ASN A 108 -11.30 -23.33 -6.32
C ASN A 108 -9.97 -23.97 -6.77
N LYS A 109 -8.86 -23.24 -6.61
CA LYS A 109 -7.52 -23.68 -7.03
C LYS A 109 -6.44 -23.25 -6.03
N PRO A 110 -5.20 -23.78 -6.13
CA PRO A 110 -4.15 -23.49 -5.15
C PRO A 110 -3.72 -22.01 -5.09
N ILE A 111 -3.56 -21.36 -6.26
CA ILE A 111 -3.18 -19.95 -6.34
C ILE A 111 -3.70 -19.31 -7.63
N ALA A 112 -4.23 -18.10 -7.54
CA ALA A 112 -4.60 -17.28 -8.69
C ALA A 112 -3.37 -16.50 -9.20
N SER A 113 -3.30 -16.26 -10.50
CA SER A 113 -2.37 -15.28 -11.08
C SER A 113 -2.91 -13.85 -10.85
N ALA A 114 -2.03 -12.86 -10.88
CA ALA A 114 -2.45 -11.47 -10.79
C ALA A 114 -3.37 -11.06 -11.96
N GLN A 115 -3.14 -11.61 -13.15
CA GLN A 115 -3.98 -11.36 -14.33
C GLN A 115 -5.41 -11.90 -14.12
N GLU A 116 -5.56 -13.11 -13.59
CA GLU A 116 -6.89 -13.67 -13.30
C GLU A 116 -7.64 -12.84 -12.26
N VAL A 117 -6.94 -12.39 -11.20
CA VAL A 117 -7.50 -11.50 -10.19
C VAL A 117 -7.96 -10.18 -10.81
N ALA A 118 -7.09 -9.53 -11.59
CA ALA A 118 -7.39 -8.26 -12.24
C ALA A 118 -8.58 -8.38 -13.20
N THR A 119 -8.56 -9.37 -14.11
CA THR A 119 -9.63 -9.60 -15.08
C THR A 119 -10.95 -9.95 -14.40
N TYR A 120 -10.95 -10.78 -13.35
CA TYR A 120 -12.18 -11.13 -12.64
C TYR A 120 -12.80 -9.92 -11.94
N ALA A 121 -11.95 -9.08 -11.33
CA ALA A 121 -12.38 -7.91 -10.56
C ALA A 121 -12.98 -6.79 -11.45
N GLU A 122 -12.76 -6.79 -12.77
CA GLU A 122 -13.34 -5.79 -13.69
C GLU A 122 -14.86 -5.62 -13.52
N ARG A 123 -15.57 -6.71 -13.19
CA ARG A 123 -17.02 -6.72 -12.95
C ARG A 123 -17.47 -5.83 -11.78
N TRP A 124 -16.55 -5.43 -10.90
CA TRP A 124 -16.84 -4.62 -9.71
C TRP A 124 -16.65 -3.12 -9.92
N GLY A 125 -16.13 -2.69 -11.08
CA GLY A 125 -15.99 -1.28 -11.43
C GLY A 125 -15.20 -0.49 -10.38
N MET A 126 -15.82 0.55 -9.81
CA MET A 126 -15.19 1.40 -8.79
C MET A 126 -15.00 0.71 -7.42
N TYR A 127 -15.52 -0.51 -7.22
CA TYR A 127 -15.46 -1.21 -5.94
C TYR A 127 -14.44 -2.35 -5.91
N LYS A 128 -13.53 -2.42 -6.88
CA LYS A 128 -12.51 -3.47 -7.00
C LYS A 128 -11.70 -3.66 -5.72
N GLY A 129 -11.09 -2.59 -5.23
CA GLY A 129 -10.23 -2.62 -4.05
C GLY A 129 -10.98 -3.00 -2.77
N PRO A 130 -12.08 -2.31 -2.42
CA PRO A 130 -12.88 -2.66 -1.23
C PRO A 130 -13.36 -4.12 -1.23
N ILE A 131 -13.91 -4.62 -2.33
CA ILE A 131 -14.38 -6.00 -2.41
C ILE A 131 -13.23 -7.00 -2.27
N ALA A 132 -12.10 -6.77 -2.96
CA ALA A 132 -10.92 -7.63 -2.82
C ALA A 132 -10.36 -7.63 -1.38
N TYR A 133 -10.41 -6.49 -0.69
CA TYR A 133 -10.05 -6.39 0.72
C TYR A 133 -10.98 -7.22 1.61
N TYR A 134 -12.30 -7.17 1.39
CA TYR A 134 -13.24 -8.03 2.14
C TYR A 134 -12.98 -9.52 1.91
N LEU A 135 -12.71 -9.92 0.66
CA LEU A 135 -12.35 -11.30 0.33
C LEU A 135 -11.05 -11.72 1.03
N LEU A 136 -10.04 -10.86 1.05
CA LEU A 136 -8.79 -11.08 1.78
C LEU A 136 -9.05 -11.30 3.29
N ILE A 137 -9.79 -10.39 3.93
CA ILE A 137 -10.08 -10.50 5.36
C ILE A 137 -10.89 -11.76 5.68
N TYR A 138 -11.87 -12.09 4.84
CA TYR A 138 -12.65 -13.32 5.01
C TYR A 138 -11.76 -14.57 4.89
N TYR A 139 -10.89 -14.62 3.88
CA TYR A 139 -9.93 -15.70 3.71
C TYR A 139 -9.00 -15.83 4.94
N GLU A 140 -8.38 -14.73 5.38
CA GLU A 140 -7.45 -14.70 6.50
C GLU A 140 -8.10 -15.14 7.81
N LYS A 141 -9.35 -14.73 8.07
CA LYS A 141 -10.04 -15.04 9.32
C LYS A 141 -10.67 -16.43 9.37
N PHE A 142 -11.18 -16.92 8.25
CA PHE A 142 -12.05 -18.11 8.26
C PHE A 142 -11.51 -19.29 7.46
N LEU A 143 -10.70 -19.07 6.42
CA LEU A 143 -10.34 -20.12 5.46
C LEU A 143 -8.85 -20.48 5.42
N ARG A 144 -7.95 -19.62 5.92
CA ARG A 144 -6.49 -19.81 5.81
C ARG A 144 -5.98 -21.12 6.43
N HIS A 145 -6.69 -21.64 7.43
CA HIS A 145 -6.33 -22.85 8.17
C HIS A 145 -7.19 -24.07 7.83
N GLN A 146 -8.03 -23.97 6.79
CA GLN A 146 -8.84 -25.08 6.25
C GLN A 146 -8.24 -25.61 4.94
#